data_AF-A0A662R851-F1
#
_entry.id   AF-A0A662R851-F1
#
_cell.length_a   1.000
_cell.length_b   1.000
_cell.length_c   1.000
_cell.angle_alpha   90.00
_cell.angle_beta   90.00
_cell.angle_gamma   90.00
#
_symmetry.space_group_name_H-M   'P 1'
#
loop_
_entity.id
_entity.type
_entity.pdbx_description
1 polymer ?
#
loop_
_entity_poly.entity_id
_entity_poly.type
_entity_poly.pdbx_seq_one_letter_code
_entity_poly.pdbx_strand_id
1 'polypeptide(L)'
;MLTVSVIQRGKYGKRLTKTMSTITPFTIKTAEVPEVLPDLIEDAGQIVDELEKRDIFNCDLLITYSLHPDVTSTIVDLAAMSGVKAIIIPAAAFRCDVMHDRRIAKKYNIDLRIDDVCCSIGPGESKVINEFTAYIGKPELDITTENGL
;
A
#
# COMPACT_ATOMS: atom_id res chain seq x y z
N MET A 1 9.92 3.06 -14.77
CA MET A 1 9.32 1.75 -14.46
C MET A 1 9.06 1.75 -12.99
N LEU A 2 7.79 1.73 -12.59
CA LEU A 2 7.39 1.84 -11.19
C LEU A 2 7.96 0.70 -10.35
N THR A 3 8.63 1.04 -9.24
CA THR A 3 9.04 0.07 -8.22
C THR A 3 8.00 0.03 -7.11
N VAL A 4 7.37 -1.12 -6.91
CA VAL A 4 6.30 -1.33 -5.93
C VAL A 4 6.76 -2.31 -4.86
N SER A 5 6.67 -1.91 -3.60
CA SER A 5 6.89 -2.78 -2.47
C SER A 5 5.56 -3.20 -1.84
N VAL A 6 5.41 -4.49 -1.52
CA VAL A 6 4.23 -5.02 -0.85
C VAL A 6 4.62 -5.68 0.47
N ILE A 7 4.12 -5.14 1.57
CA ILE A 7 4.22 -5.77 2.90
C ILE A 7 3.00 -6.65 3.10
N GLN A 8 3.21 -7.91 3.42
CA GLN A 8 2.17 -8.94 3.38
C GLN A 8 1.90 -9.54 4.76
N ARG A 9 0.62 -9.65 5.12
CA ARG A 9 0.11 -10.52 6.18
C ARG A 9 -1.09 -11.30 5.65
N GLY A 10 -0.99 -12.62 5.63
CA GLY A 10 -2.02 -13.50 5.10
C GLY A 10 -2.21 -13.44 3.58
N LYS A 11 -3.39 -13.85 3.11
CA LYS A 11 -3.63 -14.17 1.69
C LYS A 11 -3.74 -12.99 0.73
N TYR A 12 -4.15 -11.81 1.20
CA TYR A 12 -4.51 -10.70 0.31
C TYR A 12 -3.30 -10.05 -0.34
N GLY A 13 -2.23 -9.77 0.43
CA GLY A 13 -0.97 -9.25 -0.11
C GLY A 13 -0.32 -10.21 -1.12
N LYS A 14 -0.37 -11.52 -0.85
CA LYS A 14 0.11 -12.57 -1.77
C LYS A 14 -0.67 -12.57 -3.07
N ARG A 15 -2.00 -12.48 -2.99
CA ARG A 15 -2.88 -12.40 -4.17
C ARG A 15 -2.58 -11.14 -5.00
N LEU A 16 -2.45 -9.97 -4.36
CA LEU A 16 -2.12 -8.74 -5.07
C LEU A 16 -0.80 -8.89 -5.82
N THR A 17 0.25 -9.32 -5.12
CA THR A 17 1.59 -9.50 -5.71
C THR A 17 1.56 -10.40 -6.93
N LYS A 18 0.87 -11.54 -6.86
CA LYS A 18 0.71 -12.47 -7.98
C LYS A 18 -0.04 -11.84 -9.16
N THR A 19 -1.08 -11.05 -8.88
CA THR A 19 -1.81 -10.32 -9.91
C THR A 19 -0.91 -9.28 -10.57
N MET A 20 -0.24 -8.43 -9.79
CA MET A 20 0.67 -7.39 -10.30
C MET A 20 1.75 -7.99 -11.20
N SER A 21 2.41 -9.08 -10.76
CA SER A 21 3.47 -9.72 -11.53
C SER A 21 3.02 -10.29 -12.87
N THR A 22 1.71 -10.48 -13.06
CA THR A 22 1.14 -11.07 -14.28
C THR A 22 0.68 -9.98 -15.27
N ILE A 23 0.18 -8.86 -14.76
CA ILE A 23 -0.52 -7.86 -15.60
C ILE A 23 0.18 -6.50 -15.68
N THR A 24 1.27 -6.30 -14.92
CA THR A 24 1.99 -5.02 -14.90
C THR A 24 3.48 -5.19 -15.21
N PRO A 25 4.15 -4.15 -15.74
CA PRO A 25 5.59 -4.16 -15.97
C PRO A 25 6.38 -3.70 -14.72
N PHE A 26 5.80 -3.74 -13.52
CA PHE A 26 6.41 -3.15 -12.32
C PHE A 26 7.55 -4.01 -11.76
N THR A 27 8.53 -3.37 -11.13
CA THR A 27 9.49 -4.08 -10.27
C THR A 27 8.85 -4.29 -8.90
N ILE A 28 8.60 -5.54 -8.52
CA ILE A 28 7.88 -5.85 -7.29
C ILE A 28 8.85 -6.38 -6.23
N LYS A 29 8.90 -5.71 -5.09
CA LYS A 29 9.58 -6.17 -3.87
C LYS A 29 8.52 -6.64 -2.87
N THR A 30 8.84 -7.65 -2.07
CA THR A 30 7.90 -8.18 -1.08
C THR A 30 8.58 -8.45 0.24
N ALA A 31 7.87 -8.17 1.33
CA ALA A 31 8.25 -8.60 2.67
C ALA A 31 7.01 -9.11 3.42
N GLU A 32 7.22 -9.98 4.40
CA GLU A 32 6.16 -10.53 5.22
C GLU A 32 6.30 -10.01 6.65
N VAL A 33 5.17 -9.74 7.31
CA VAL A 33 5.11 -9.55 8.77
C VAL A 33 4.52 -10.79 9.42
N PRO A 34 4.77 -11.04 10.73
CA PRO A 34 4.22 -12.20 11.42
C PRO A 34 2.70 -12.32 11.29
N GLU A 35 2.20 -13.54 11.06
CA GLU A 35 0.75 -13.78 10.95
C GLU A 35 0.05 -13.56 12.30
N VAL A 36 0.69 -14.03 13.38
CA VAL A 36 0.23 -13.86 14.75
C VAL A 36 0.93 -12.63 15.36
N LEU A 37 0.13 -11.65 15.73
CA LEU A 37 0.55 -10.44 16.44
C LEU A 37 -0.34 -10.30 17.68
N PRO A 38 0.18 -9.78 18.80
CA PRO A 38 -0.65 -9.42 19.95
C PRO A 38 -1.61 -8.30 19.56
N ASP A 39 -2.67 -8.09 20.34
CA ASP A 39 -3.68 -7.06 20.07
C ASP A 39 -3.15 -5.63 20.22
N LEU A 40 -2.09 -5.46 21.01
CA LEU A 40 -1.38 -4.21 21.25
C LEU A 40 0.11 -4.48 21.16
N ILE A 41 0.83 -3.61 20.47
CA ILE A 41 2.29 -3.67 20.35
C ILE A 41 2.86 -2.37 20.92
N GLU A 42 3.56 -2.48 22.04
CA GLU A 42 4.23 -1.33 22.66
C GLU A 42 5.41 -0.83 21.80
N ASP A 43 6.13 -1.76 21.17
CA ASP A 43 7.26 -1.46 20.28
C ASP A 43 7.21 -2.35 19.02
N ALA A 44 6.81 -1.75 17.90
CA ALA A 44 6.79 -2.42 16.59
C ALA A 44 8.17 -2.39 15.91
N GLY A 45 9.18 -1.74 16.52
CA GLY A 45 10.51 -1.53 15.95
C GLY A 45 11.17 -2.81 15.48
N GLN A 46 11.16 -3.88 16.28
CA GLN A 46 11.76 -5.16 15.88
C GLN A 46 11.16 -5.74 14.59
N ILE A 47 9.84 -5.61 14.41
CA ILE A 47 9.16 -6.09 13.20
C ILE A 47 9.59 -5.25 12.00
N VAL A 48 9.71 -3.92 12.18
CA VAL A 48 10.02 -3.02 11.07
C VAL A 48 11.52 -2.95 10.74
N ASP A 49 12.40 -3.20 11.70
CA ASP A 49 13.84 -3.35 11.49
C ASP A 49 14.15 -4.49 10.51
N GLU A 50 13.39 -5.59 10.59
CA GLU A 50 13.49 -6.68 9.62
C GLU A 50 13.01 -6.29 8.23
N LEU A 51 12.03 -5.39 8.15
CA LEU A 51 11.53 -4.85 6.88
C LEU A 51 12.56 -3.92 6.24
N GLU A 52 13.20 -3.05 7.03
CA GLU A 52 14.23 -2.12 6.56
C GLU A 52 15.45 -2.87 6.01
N LYS A 53 15.91 -3.92 6.70
CA LYS A 53 17.01 -4.79 6.23
C LYS A 53 16.74 -5.46 4.87
N ARG A 54 15.47 -5.54 4.45
CA ARG A 54 15.05 -6.13 3.16
C ARG A 54 14.93 -5.10 2.04
N ASP A 55 15.37 -3.86 2.25
CA ASP A 55 15.31 -2.77 1.25
C ASP A 55 13.88 -2.52 0.73
N ILE A 56 12.86 -2.76 1.57
CA ILE A 56 11.45 -2.67 1.18
C ILE A 56 10.99 -1.21 1.03
N PHE A 57 11.61 -0.27 1.74
CA PHE A 57 11.24 1.15 1.70
C PHE A 57 11.88 1.91 0.53
N ASN A 58 12.88 1.34 -0.14
CA ASN A 58 13.45 1.89 -1.35
C ASN A 58 12.56 1.53 -2.56
N CYS A 59 11.44 2.24 -2.69
CA CYS A 59 10.45 2.04 -3.73
C CYS A 59 9.71 3.35 -4.05
N ASP A 60 9.00 3.37 -5.19
CA ASP A 60 8.13 4.50 -5.54
C ASP A 60 6.79 4.41 -4.81
N LEU A 61 6.22 3.20 -4.73
CA LEU A 61 4.92 2.90 -4.13
C LEU A 61 5.06 1.79 -3.08
N LEU A 62 4.58 2.04 -1.87
CA LEU A 62 4.44 1.03 -0.83
C LEU A 62 2.96 0.66 -0.64
N ILE A 63 2.66 -0.64 -0.62
CA ILE A 63 1.33 -1.17 -0.30
C ILE A 63 1.46 -2.06 0.94
N THR A 64 0.79 -1.71 2.03
CA THR A 64 0.93 -2.44 3.29
C THR A 64 -0.33 -3.21 3.67
N TYR A 65 -0.24 -4.53 3.70
CA TYR A 65 -1.21 -5.43 4.31
C TYR A 65 -0.72 -5.92 5.68
N SER A 66 -0.11 -5.05 6.50
CA SER A 66 0.24 -5.35 7.90
C SER A 66 -0.99 -5.69 8.75
N LEU A 67 -2.15 -5.11 8.43
CA LEU A 67 -3.44 -5.34 9.08
C LEU A 67 -3.39 -5.16 10.61
N HIS A 68 -2.51 -4.31 11.12
CA HIS A 68 -2.38 -4.01 12.55
C HIS A 68 -2.03 -2.52 12.71
N PRO A 69 -2.82 -1.72 13.45
CA PRO A 69 -2.64 -0.28 13.53
C PRO A 69 -1.23 0.13 13.94
N ASP A 70 -0.70 -0.42 15.04
CA ASP A 70 0.64 -0.07 15.55
C ASP A 70 1.75 -0.38 14.54
N VAL A 71 1.66 -1.50 13.81
CA VAL A 71 2.64 -1.88 12.79
C VAL A 71 2.49 -1.01 11.55
N THR A 72 1.24 -0.72 11.14
CA THR A 72 0.96 0.11 9.96
C THR A 72 1.51 1.51 10.12
N SER A 73 1.25 2.18 11.26
CA SER A 73 1.71 3.55 11.47
C SER A 73 3.23 3.64 11.50
N THR A 74 3.92 2.69 12.16
CA THR A 74 5.39 2.62 12.15
C THR A 74 5.95 2.37 10.75
N ILE A 75 5.28 1.54 9.93
CA ILE A 75 5.63 1.36 8.51
C ILE A 75 5.48 2.67 7.74
N VAL A 76 4.41 3.43 7.98
CA VAL A 76 4.18 4.73 7.31
C VAL A 76 5.28 5.72 7.67
N ASP A 77 5.65 5.82 8.94
CA ASP A 77 6.74 6.68 9.42
C ASP A 77 8.05 6.38 8.70
N LEU A 78 8.45 5.12 8.68
CA LEU A 78 9.73 4.70 8.11
C LEU A 78 9.75 4.79 6.59
N ALA A 79 8.66 4.42 5.93
CA ALA A 79 8.50 4.61 4.48
C ALA A 79 8.60 6.10 4.12
N ALA A 80 8.00 6.96 4.93
CA ALA A 80 8.03 8.39 4.71
C ALA A 80 9.42 9.00 4.87
N MET A 81 10.13 8.59 5.94
CA MET A 81 11.53 8.98 6.17
C MET A 81 12.47 8.46 5.09
N SER A 82 12.15 7.31 4.49
CA SER A 82 12.93 6.70 3.40
C SER A 82 12.67 7.33 2.03
N GLY A 83 11.72 8.26 1.91
CA GLY A 83 11.44 8.99 0.67
C GLY A 83 10.50 8.28 -0.31
N VAL A 84 9.67 7.34 0.17
CA VAL A 84 8.59 6.74 -0.64
C VAL A 84 7.64 7.84 -1.11
N LYS A 85 7.20 7.77 -2.37
CA LYS A 85 6.38 8.83 -3.01
C LYS A 85 4.88 8.64 -2.80
N ALA A 86 4.44 7.40 -2.66
CA ALA A 86 3.05 7.08 -2.39
C ALA A 86 2.91 5.84 -1.50
N ILE A 87 1.89 5.84 -0.64
CA ILE A 87 1.58 4.73 0.26
C ILE A 87 0.09 4.39 0.12
N ILE A 88 -0.21 3.10 -0.03
CA ILE A 88 -1.56 2.56 -0.01
C ILE A 88 -1.72 1.69 1.23
N ILE A 89 -2.73 2.00 2.04
CA ILE A 89 -3.19 1.21 3.19
C ILE A 89 -4.56 0.63 2.85
N PRO A 90 -4.65 -0.64 2.45
CA PRO A 90 -5.90 -1.34 2.22
C PRO A 90 -6.56 -1.76 3.54
N ALA A 91 -7.87 -2.04 3.47
CA ALA A 91 -8.69 -2.61 4.55
C ALA A 91 -9.08 -1.63 5.67
N ALA A 92 -9.44 -0.41 5.29
CA ALA A 92 -10.17 0.59 6.08
C ALA A 92 -9.37 1.28 7.20
N ALA A 93 -9.89 2.44 7.63
CA ALA A 93 -9.27 3.36 8.59
C ALA A 93 -8.87 2.72 9.93
N PHE A 94 -9.51 1.62 10.36
CA PHE A 94 -9.22 0.97 11.65
C PHE A 94 -7.88 0.22 11.69
N ARG A 95 -7.20 0.07 10.54
CA ARG A 95 -5.91 -0.61 10.43
C ARG A 95 -4.70 0.32 10.57
N CYS A 96 -4.92 1.58 10.93
CA CYS A 96 -3.90 2.61 11.05
C CYS A 96 -4.37 3.77 11.94
N ASP A 97 -3.45 4.62 12.39
CA ASP A 97 -3.81 5.92 12.98
C ASP A 97 -3.94 6.97 11.87
N VAL A 98 -5.17 7.13 11.36
CA VAL A 98 -5.46 8.03 10.23
C VAL A 98 -4.98 9.46 10.46
N MET A 99 -5.11 9.98 11.68
CA MET A 99 -4.74 11.36 11.99
C MET A 99 -3.21 11.52 12.00
N HIS A 100 -2.52 10.57 12.61
CA HIS A 100 -1.07 10.51 12.61
C HIS A 100 -0.53 10.34 11.18
N ASP A 101 -1.01 9.34 10.44
CA ASP A 101 -0.47 8.97 9.14
C ASP A 101 -0.69 10.08 8.11
N ARG A 102 -1.85 10.75 8.13
CA ARG A 102 -2.10 11.92 7.27
C ARG A 102 -1.16 13.08 7.59
N ARG A 103 -0.83 13.31 8.87
CA ARG A 103 0.13 14.33 9.28
C ARG A 103 1.54 13.99 8.78
N ILE A 104 1.95 12.73 8.87
CA ILE A 104 3.24 12.24 8.36
C ILE A 104 3.30 12.37 6.84
N ALA A 105 2.27 11.90 6.12
CA ALA A 105 2.19 12.02 4.68
C ALA A 105 2.27 13.48 4.22
N LYS A 106 1.61 14.40 4.91
CA LYS A 106 1.71 15.84 4.63
C LYS A 106 3.12 16.38 4.90
N LYS A 107 3.76 15.98 6.00
CA LYS A 107 5.12 16.42 6.37
C LYS A 107 6.16 16.03 5.32
N TYR A 108 6.05 14.82 4.78
CA TYR A 108 7.02 14.27 3.80
C TYR A 108 6.54 14.36 2.35
N ASN A 109 5.39 15.01 2.08
CA ASN A 109 4.80 15.18 0.76
C ASN A 109 4.55 13.86 0.01
N ILE A 110 3.83 12.95 0.67
CA ILE A 110 3.52 11.60 0.20
C ILE A 110 2.03 11.52 -0.16
N ASP A 111 1.71 10.91 -1.31
CA ASP A 111 0.31 10.56 -1.60
C ASP A 111 -0.09 9.32 -0.80
N LEU A 112 -0.82 9.55 0.29
CA LEU A 112 -1.34 8.51 1.17
C LEU A 112 -2.80 8.19 0.83
N ARG A 113 -3.06 6.96 0.40
CA ARG A 113 -4.39 6.42 0.14
C ARG A 113 -4.77 5.40 1.22
N ILE A 114 -5.84 5.70 1.94
CA ILE A 114 -6.43 4.81 2.94
C ILE A 114 -7.81 4.46 2.42
N ASP A 115 -7.95 3.23 1.95
CA ASP A 115 -9.15 2.75 1.26
C ASP A 115 -9.55 1.36 1.78
N ASP A 116 -10.84 1.07 1.76
CA ASP A 116 -11.36 -0.24 2.18
C ASP A 116 -10.88 -1.34 1.23
N VAL A 117 -10.76 -1.03 -0.06
CA VAL A 117 -10.33 -1.96 -1.12
C VAL A 117 -9.40 -1.28 -2.12
N CYS A 118 -8.32 -1.93 -2.54
CA CYS A 118 -7.42 -1.34 -3.55
C CYS A 118 -8.13 -1.04 -4.88
N CYS A 119 -9.20 -1.76 -5.20
CA CYS A 119 -9.96 -1.58 -6.44
C CYS A 119 -10.82 -0.31 -6.46
N SER A 120 -10.97 0.42 -5.35
CA SER A 120 -11.65 1.74 -5.34
C SER A 120 -10.69 2.88 -5.68
N ILE A 121 -9.39 2.62 -5.68
CA ILE A 121 -8.37 3.64 -5.92
C ILE A 121 -8.45 4.08 -7.37
N GLY A 122 -8.73 5.37 -7.56
CA GLY A 122 -8.71 6.04 -8.85
C GLY A 122 -7.50 6.95 -9.02
N PRO A 123 -7.30 7.47 -10.25
CA PRO A 123 -6.24 8.42 -10.54
C PRO A 123 -6.36 9.69 -9.69
N GLY A 124 -5.27 10.45 -9.57
CA GLY A 124 -5.20 11.72 -8.86
C GLY A 124 -4.00 12.55 -9.29
N GLU A 125 -3.44 13.33 -8.37
CA GLU A 125 -2.32 14.24 -8.67
C GLU A 125 -0.96 13.53 -8.70
N SER A 126 -0.81 12.43 -7.95
CA SER A 126 0.44 11.68 -7.90
C SER A 126 0.68 10.89 -9.19
N LYS A 127 1.81 11.15 -9.85
CA LYS A 127 2.27 10.36 -11.00
C LYS A 127 2.39 8.88 -10.66
N VAL A 128 2.80 8.55 -9.43
CA VAL A 128 2.95 7.17 -8.96
C VAL A 128 1.59 6.48 -8.86
N ILE A 129 0.59 7.14 -8.28
CA ILE A 129 -0.77 6.60 -8.22
C ILE A 129 -1.38 6.46 -9.62
N ASN A 130 -1.13 7.41 -10.52
CA ASN A 130 -1.63 7.34 -11.89
C ASN A 130 -1.00 6.19 -12.68
N GLU A 131 0.32 5.97 -12.57
CA GLU A 131 0.99 4.83 -13.21
C GLU A 131 0.48 3.49 -12.63
N PHE A 132 0.21 3.42 -11.32
CA PHE A 132 -0.39 2.24 -10.70
C PHE A 132 -1.83 1.99 -11.19
N THR A 133 -2.67 3.03 -11.18
CA THR A 133 -4.10 2.94 -11.52
C THR A 133 -4.39 2.72 -13.00
N ALA A 134 -3.42 2.99 -13.87
CA ALA A 134 -3.48 2.60 -15.28
C ALA A 134 -3.56 1.08 -15.50
N TYR A 135 -3.10 0.28 -14.52
CA TYR A 135 -3.18 -1.18 -14.58
C TYR A 135 -4.11 -1.77 -13.52
N ILE A 136 -4.13 -1.18 -12.32
CA ILE A 136 -4.82 -1.73 -11.15
C ILE A 136 -5.56 -0.63 -10.41
N GLY A 137 -6.88 -0.72 -10.34
CA GLY A 137 -7.70 0.25 -9.63
C GLY A 137 -9.15 0.11 -10.06
N LYS A 138 -9.87 1.23 -10.04
CA LYS A 138 -11.25 1.27 -10.53
C LYS A 138 -11.27 1.03 -12.04
N PRO A 139 -11.97 -0.01 -12.53
CA PRO A 139 -12.09 -0.26 -13.97
C PRO A 139 -12.93 0.84 -14.63
N GLU A 140 -12.51 1.27 -15.81
CA GLU A 140 -13.34 2.05 -16.72
C GLU A 140 -14.12 1.07 -17.62
N LEU A 141 -15.44 1.17 -17.58
CA LEU A 141 -16.34 0.33 -18.36
C LEU A 141 -17.11 1.23 -19.31
N ASP A 142 -16.92 1.02 -20.61
CA ASP A 142 -17.80 1.59 -21.63
C ASP A 142 -18.95 0.60 -21.88
N ILE A 143 -20.17 1.02 -21.55
CA ILE A 143 -21.37 0.17 -21.63
C ILE A 143 -22.24 0.72 -22.75
N THR A 144 -22.28 -0.01 -23.86
CA THR A 144 -23.21 0.23 -24.96
C THR A 144 -24.37 -0.75 -24.87
N THR A 145 -25.61 -0.26 -24.93
CA THR A 145 -26.82 -1.09 -24.99
C THR A 145 -27.41 -1.06 -26.40
N GLU A 146 -27.90 -2.19 -26.88
CA GLU A 146 -28.67 -2.26 -28.13
C GLU A 146 -30.15 -2.45 -27.79
N ASN A 147 -31.01 -1.56 -28.29
CA ASN A 147 -32.45 -1.55 -28.02
C ASN A 147 -32.86 -1.33 -26.54
N GLY A 148 -32.00 -0.73 -25.73
CA GLY A 148 -32.28 -0.47 -24.32
C GLY A 148 -32.14 -1.68 -23.40
N LEU A 149 -31.45 -2.73 -23.86
CA LEU A 149 -31.00 -3.90 -23.10
C LEU A 149 -29.48 -4.02 -23.13
#